data_AF-A0A8K0UYP1-F1
#
_entry.id   AF-A0A8K0UYP1-F1
#
_cell.length_a   1.000
_cell.length_b   1.000
_cell.length_c   1.000
_cell.angle_alpha   90.00
_cell.angle_beta   90.00
_cell.angle_gamma   90.00
#
_symmetry.space_group_name_H-M   'P 1'
#
loop_
_entity.id
_entity.type
_entity.pdbx_description
1 polymer ?
#
loop_
_entity_poly.entity_id
_entity_poly.type
_entity_poly.pdbx_seq_one_letter_code
_entity_poly.pdbx_strand_id
1 'polypeptide(L)'
;MGSSTPDITLNAETLLTESVHLAQNHTPLPLSHQSLLRSRILLFLLSLIFLLLAVAADPAYWLSWLSVSSRNSVNETPLSPMLPIVPTGTEVSKVANAQLSTGARVQYLNPEPGSNPVADTIRQRRAGGELLELDQVLLNSEPIASAWNQLSGTLRGKTKLPADLRELLILRTAALNGATYEWVQHEPEGLASGLTPSHLQTIHSTPAFLRLQPTDESSPLTPVQSSAMLFADWMTKNVYVPKVVYDDFRQFLAGVSVEGGDGDGDGLGEEGVDEMMVEATALVGASLVPSRLTGHSAPTDETTGICTPAKILMTNAIN
;
A
#
# COMPACT_ATOMS: atom_id res chain seq x y z
N MET A 1 -8.22 -26.77 93.31
CA MET A 1 -7.07 -27.34 92.58
C MET A 1 -7.59 -27.93 91.28
N GLY A 2 -7.01 -27.54 90.14
CA GLY A 2 -7.14 -28.27 88.86
C GLY A 2 -8.20 -27.76 87.88
N SER A 3 -7.84 -26.74 87.08
CA SER A 3 -8.44 -26.46 85.78
C SER A 3 -7.74 -27.29 84.70
N SER A 4 -8.49 -27.86 83.75
CA SER A 4 -7.94 -28.38 82.49
C SER A 4 -8.81 -27.94 81.32
N THR A 5 -8.41 -26.88 80.65
CA THR A 5 -8.86 -26.46 79.32
C THR A 5 -8.08 -27.24 78.26
N PRO A 6 -8.71 -27.74 77.17
CA PRO A 6 -7.97 -28.30 76.05
C PRO A 6 -7.32 -27.18 75.23
N ASP A 7 -6.07 -27.42 74.87
CA ASP A 7 -5.22 -26.54 74.07
C ASP A 7 -5.65 -26.61 72.60
N ILE A 8 -6.23 -25.53 72.07
CA ILE A 8 -6.56 -25.38 70.65
C ILE A 8 -5.54 -24.40 70.06
N THR A 9 -4.30 -24.85 69.90
CA THR A 9 -3.37 -24.19 68.99
C THR A 9 -3.74 -24.56 67.56
N LEU A 10 -4.63 -23.77 66.96
CA LEU A 10 -4.88 -23.80 65.52
C LEU A 10 -3.61 -23.26 64.83
N ASN A 11 -2.88 -24.13 64.15
CA ASN A 11 -1.72 -23.74 63.35
C ASN A 11 -2.15 -23.02 62.07
N ALA A 12 -1.53 -21.88 61.79
CA ALA A 12 -1.84 -21.05 60.62
C ALA A 12 -1.64 -21.80 59.28
N GLU A 13 -0.79 -22.83 59.25
CA GLU A 13 -0.55 -23.65 58.05
C GLU A 13 -1.75 -24.52 57.65
N THR A 14 -2.55 -25.02 58.61
CA THR A 14 -3.71 -25.87 58.30
C THR A 14 -4.90 -25.05 57.79
N LEU A 15 -5.07 -23.82 58.28
CA LEU A 15 -6.04 -22.87 57.71
C LEU A 15 -5.67 -22.42 56.29
N LEU A 16 -4.37 -22.27 56.00
CA LEU A 16 -3.90 -21.91 54.67
C LEU A 16 -4.06 -23.07 53.68
N THR A 17 -3.82 -24.32 54.08
CA THR A 17 -3.99 -25.47 53.19
C THR A 17 -5.46 -25.80 52.88
N GLU A 18 -6.38 -25.66 53.82
CA GLU A 18 -7.83 -25.81 53.53
C GLU A 18 -8.34 -24.71 52.59
N SER A 19 -7.85 -23.48 52.73
CA SER A 19 -8.25 -22.36 51.85
C SER A 19 -7.76 -22.52 50.40
N VAL A 20 -6.60 -23.14 50.19
CA VAL A 20 -6.04 -23.41 48.84
C VAL A 20 -6.76 -24.59 48.17
N HIS A 21 -7.20 -25.59 48.92
CA HIS A 21 -7.94 -26.72 48.34
C HIS A 21 -9.38 -26.36 47.94
N LEU A 22 -10.02 -25.43 48.66
CA LEU A 22 -11.32 -24.86 48.29
C LEU A 22 -11.26 -23.99 47.04
N ALA A 23 -10.14 -23.30 46.77
CA ALA A 23 -10.00 -22.44 45.60
C ALA A 23 -9.82 -23.20 44.27
N GLN A 24 -9.38 -24.46 44.30
CA GLN A 24 -9.04 -25.24 43.10
C GLN A 24 -10.22 -26.04 42.50
N ASN A 25 -11.35 -26.16 43.21
CA ASN A 25 -12.48 -27.01 42.80
C ASN A 25 -13.79 -26.25 42.49
N HIS A 26 -13.76 -24.93 42.39
CA HIS A 26 -14.94 -24.16 41.97
C HIS A 26 -14.82 -23.72 40.51
N THR A 27 -15.73 -24.19 39.67
CA THR A 27 -16.08 -23.53 38.42
C THR A 27 -16.43 -22.06 38.73
N PRO A 28 -15.84 -21.07 38.04
CA PRO A 28 -16.15 -19.68 38.30
C PRO A 28 -17.64 -19.44 38.05
N LEU A 29 -18.36 -18.98 39.08
CA LEU A 29 -19.75 -18.56 38.96
C LEU A 29 -19.84 -17.48 37.86
N PRO A 30 -20.78 -17.58 36.91
CA PRO A 30 -20.91 -16.57 35.86
C PRO A 30 -21.19 -15.22 36.52
N LEU A 31 -20.30 -14.26 36.29
CA LEU A 31 -20.50 -12.87 36.68
C LEU A 31 -21.84 -12.41 36.11
N SER A 32 -22.75 -11.97 36.99
CA SER A 32 -24.06 -11.48 36.54
C SER A 32 -23.86 -10.33 35.56
N HIS A 33 -24.75 -10.21 34.57
CA HIS A 33 -24.72 -9.13 33.58
C HIS A 33 -24.58 -7.73 34.23
N GLN A 34 -25.10 -7.56 35.46
CA GLN A 34 -24.95 -6.33 36.23
C GLN A 34 -23.53 -6.09 36.76
N SER A 35 -22.80 -7.13 37.16
CA SER A 35 -21.40 -7.00 37.62
C SER A 35 -20.44 -6.68 36.46
N LEU A 36 -20.67 -7.26 35.28
CA LEU A 36 -19.94 -6.92 34.06
C LEU A 36 -20.24 -5.49 33.62
N LEU A 37 -21.51 -5.07 33.67
CA LEU A 37 -21.90 -3.70 33.33
C LEU A 37 -21.27 -2.67 34.29
N ARG A 38 -21.25 -2.95 35.60
CA ARG A 38 -20.59 -2.09 36.60
C ARG A 38 -19.09 -2.01 36.39
N SER A 39 -18.42 -3.12 36.07
CA SER A 39 -16.98 -3.15 35.78
C SER A 39 -16.65 -2.34 34.52
N ARG A 40 -17.46 -2.46 33.46
CA ARG A 40 -17.29 -1.68 32.22
C ARG A 40 -17.52 -0.19 32.43
N ILE A 41 -18.53 0.20 33.23
CA ILE A 41 -18.76 1.60 33.58
C ILE A 41 -17.58 2.15 34.40
N LEU A 42 -17.06 1.39 35.37
CA LEU A 42 -15.92 1.83 36.19
C LEU A 42 -14.65 2.01 35.34
N LEU A 43 -14.35 1.08 34.42
CA LEU A 43 -13.22 1.19 33.50
C LEU A 43 -13.37 2.36 32.52
N PHE A 44 -14.60 2.64 32.07
CA PHE A 44 -14.89 3.79 31.23
C PHE A 44 -14.67 5.11 32.00
N LEU A 45 -15.15 5.20 33.24
CA LEU A 45 -14.95 6.38 34.09
C LEU A 45 -13.48 6.58 34.45
N LEU A 46 -12.73 5.52 34.76
CA LEU A 46 -11.29 5.60 35.02
C LEU A 46 -10.51 6.05 33.77
N SER A 47 -10.85 5.52 32.59
CA SER A 47 -10.28 5.96 31.32
C SER A 47 -10.58 7.44 31.03
N LEU A 48 -11.80 7.89 31.34
CA LEU A 48 -12.19 9.30 31.18
C LEU A 48 -11.41 10.22 32.13
N ILE A 49 -11.21 9.81 33.38
CA ILE A 49 -10.40 10.55 34.35
C ILE A 49 -8.94 10.61 33.89
N PHE A 50 -8.38 9.50 33.41
CA PHE A 50 -7.01 9.46 32.89
C PHE A 50 -6.83 10.36 31.67
N LEU A 51 -7.82 10.38 30.76
CA LEU A 51 -7.84 11.28 29.61
C LEU A 51 -7.90 12.76 30.06
N LEU A 52 -8.75 13.09 31.03
CA LEU A 52 -8.84 14.45 31.58
C LEU A 52 -7.54 14.89 32.25
N LEU A 53 -6.88 14.00 32.99
CA LEU A 53 -5.58 14.27 33.61
C LEU A 53 -4.46 14.41 32.57
N ALA A 54 -4.46 13.60 31.51
CA ALA A 54 -3.51 13.71 30.41
C ALA A 54 -3.68 15.01 29.62
N VAL A 55 -4.92 15.49 29.45
CA VAL A 55 -5.23 16.79 28.84
C VAL A 55 -4.77 17.95 29.73
N ALA A 56 -4.96 17.83 31.05
CA ALA A 56 -4.54 18.85 32.00
C ALA A 56 -3.00 18.91 32.21
N ALA A 57 -2.29 17.79 32.06
CA ALA A 57 -0.86 17.70 32.30
C ALA A 57 -0.01 18.35 31.19
N ASP A 58 -0.50 18.35 29.94
CA ASP A 58 0.16 19.03 28.84
C ASP A 58 -0.86 19.68 27.88
N PRO A 59 -1.41 20.85 28.25
CA PRO A 59 -2.35 21.58 27.40
C PRO A 59 -1.74 21.98 26.06
N ALA A 60 -0.43 22.18 25.99
CA ALA A 60 0.26 22.63 24.78
C ALA A 60 0.34 21.52 23.73
N TYR A 61 0.60 20.27 24.15
CA TYR A 61 0.53 19.10 23.28
C TYR A 61 -0.86 18.96 22.63
N TRP A 62 -1.94 19.06 23.41
CA TRP A 62 -3.31 18.94 22.91
C TRP A 62 -3.74 20.13 22.05
N LEU A 63 -3.33 21.36 22.39
CA LEU A 63 -3.57 22.53 21.53
C LEU A 63 -2.82 22.41 20.20
N SER A 64 -1.63 21.83 20.19
CA SER A 64 -0.88 21.57 18.95
C SER A 64 -1.56 20.52 18.07
N TRP A 65 -2.09 19.45 18.66
CA TRP A 65 -2.86 18.40 17.98
C TRP A 65 -4.18 18.93 17.43
N LEU A 66 -4.93 19.73 18.20
CA LEU A 66 -6.14 20.41 17.70
C LEU A 66 -5.83 21.41 16.59
N SER A 67 -4.65 22.06 16.59
CA SER A 67 -4.21 22.91 15.47
C SER A 67 -3.87 22.12 14.20
N VAL A 68 -3.54 20.84 14.33
CA VAL A 68 -3.31 19.91 13.21
C VAL A 68 -4.65 19.38 12.69
N SER A 69 -5.60 19.04 13.56
CA SER A 69 -6.94 18.62 13.14
C SER A 69 -7.78 19.78 12.58
N SER A 70 -7.62 21.02 13.07
CA SER A 70 -8.30 22.20 12.49
C SER A 70 -7.66 22.67 11.18
N ARG A 71 -6.42 22.25 10.88
CA ARG A 71 -5.81 22.44 9.55
C ARG A 71 -6.32 21.46 8.50
N ASN A 72 -6.96 20.36 8.92
CA ASN A 72 -7.63 19.41 8.03
C ASN A 72 -9.13 19.72 7.82
N SER A 73 -9.72 20.66 8.57
CA SER A 73 -11.00 21.26 8.23
C SER A 73 -10.76 22.59 7.52
N VAL A 74 -10.72 22.55 6.19
CA VAL A 74 -10.60 23.76 5.37
C VAL A 74 -11.88 24.58 5.55
N ASN A 75 -11.83 25.64 6.34
CA ASN A 75 -12.77 26.75 6.20
C ASN A 75 -12.34 27.53 4.95
N GLU A 76 -13.15 27.46 3.90
CA GLU A 76 -12.98 28.30 2.72
C GLU A 76 -13.26 29.76 3.08
N THR A 77 -12.20 30.51 3.41
CA THR A 77 -12.20 31.96 3.24
C THR A 77 -12.03 32.26 1.75
N PRO A 78 -12.91 33.08 1.13
CA PRO A 78 -12.77 33.43 -0.28
C PRO A 78 -11.49 34.22 -0.48
N LEU A 79 -10.59 33.70 -1.33
CA LEU A 79 -9.40 34.40 -1.77
C LEU A 79 -9.83 35.67 -2.53
N SER A 80 -9.26 36.82 -2.15
CA SER A 80 -9.29 37.99 -3.02
C SER A 80 -8.66 37.63 -4.37
N PRO A 81 -9.19 38.12 -5.51
CA PRO A 81 -8.66 37.76 -6.81
C PRO A 81 -7.23 38.27 -6.95
N MET A 82 -6.26 37.37 -6.85
CA MET A 82 -4.91 37.62 -7.35
C MET A 82 -5.02 37.70 -8.88
N LEU A 83 -4.82 38.89 -9.42
CA LEU A 83 -4.60 39.06 -10.85
C LEU A 83 -3.36 38.23 -11.25
N PRO A 84 -3.41 37.50 -12.37
CA PRO A 84 -2.26 36.72 -12.82
C PRO A 84 -1.09 37.67 -13.12
N ILE A 85 0.06 37.40 -12.52
CA ILE A 85 1.34 37.99 -12.94
C ILE A 85 1.63 37.40 -14.32
N VAL A 86 1.32 38.16 -15.37
CA VAL A 86 1.68 37.82 -16.75
C VAL A 86 3.17 38.13 -16.93
N PRO A 87 4.04 37.15 -17.25
CA PRO A 87 5.43 37.43 -17.57
C PRO A 87 5.50 38.29 -18.85
N THR A 88 6.23 39.40 -18.80
CA THR A 88 6.44 40.27 -19.96
C THR A 88 7.17 39.52 -21.08
N GLY A 89 6.72 39.73 -22.32
CA GLY A 89 6.90 38.85 -23.48
C GLY A 89 8.31 38.54 -23.99
N THR A 90 9.38 38.87 -23.27
CA THR A 90 10.75 38.53 -23.67
C THR A 90 11.23 37.19 -23.07
N GLU A 91 10.71 36.77 -21.91
CA GLU A 91 10.97 35.43 -21.36
C GLU A 91 10.12 34.34 -22.03
N VAL A 92 8.91 34.68 -22.47
CA VAL A 92 7.98 33.77 -23.15
C VAL A 92 8.58 33.22 -24.46
N SER A 93 9.38 34.01 -25.17
CA SER A 93 9.95 33.61 -26.46
C SER A 93 11.06 32.56 -26.36
N LYS A 94 11.74 32.42 -25.21
CA LYS A 94 12.73 31.33 -25.01
C LYS A 94 12.08 30.03 -24.57
N VAL A 95 10.90 30.09 -23.92
CA VAL A 95 10.11 28.92 -23.53
C VAL A 95 9.28 28.38 -24.70
N ALA A 96 8.94 29.23 -25.67
CA ALA A 96 8.07 28.89 -26.80
C ALA A 96 8.63 27.86 -27.81
N ASN A 97 9.92 27.50 -27.74
CA ASN A 97 10.52 26.45 -28.59
C ASN A 97 10.76 25.11 -27.88
N ALA A 98 10.40 24.99 -26.59
CA ALA A 98 10.19 23.67 -25.99
C ALA A 98 8.78 23.25 -26.39
N GLN A 99 8.66 22.38 -27.40
CA GLN A 99 7.42 21.65 -27.67
C GLN A 99 6.87 21.14 -26.33
N LEU A 100 5.77 21.72 -25.89
CA LEU A 100 4.97 21.24 -24.77
C LEU A 100 4.43 19.86 -25.18
N SER A 101 5.24 18.82 -25.00
CA SER A 101 4.79 17.44 -25.13
C SER A 101 3.90 17.16 -23.93
N THR A 102 2.61 17.14 -24.20
CA THR A 102 1.52 16.90 -23.27
C THR A 102 1.73 15.59 -22.50
N GLY A 103 2.05 15.65 -21.20
CA GLY A 103 2.11 14.45 -20.35
C GLY A 103 2.74 14.67 -18.97
N ALA A 104 4.04 14.94 -18.90
CA ALA A 104 4.77 15.11 -17.63
C ALA A 104 4.77 16.56 -17.12
N ARG A 105 4.84 16.71 -15.79
CA ARG A 105 4.96 18.03 -15.11
C ARG A 105 6.40 18.58 -15.13
N VAL A 106 7.34 17.77 -15.62
CA VAL A 106 8.78 18.06 -15.70
C VAL A 106 9.20 17.91 -17.16
N GLN A 107 10.20 18.68 -17.58
CA GLN A 107 10.72 18.65 -18.94
C GLN A 107 11.18 17.23 -19.34
N TYR A 108 10.94 16.83 -20.57
CA TYR A 108 11.53 15.62 -21.13
C TYR A 108 12.95 15.91 -21.64
N LEU A 109 13.93 15.13 -21.17
CA LEU A 109 15.30 15.18 -21.65
C LEU A 109 15.62 13.92 -22.48
N ASN A 110 15.80 14.08 -23.79
CA ASN A 110 16.24 13.01 -24.69
C ASN A 110 17.59 13.38 -25.33
N PRO A 111 18.71 13.32 -24.57
CA PRO A 111 20.03 13.69 -25.09
C PRO A 111 20.48 12.70 -26.16
N GLU A 112 21.04 13.15 -27.29
CA GLU A 112 21.49 12.27 -28.39
C GLU A 112 22.36 11.09 -27.91
N PRO A 113 22.30 9.91 -28.55
CA PRO A 113 23.18 8.79 -28.22
C PRO A 113 24.66 9.20 -28.19
N GLY A 114 25.37 8.82 -27.13
CA GLY A 114 26.79 9.17 -26.93
C GLY A 114 27.04 10.52 -26.27
N SER A 115 26.01 11.34 -26.04
CA SER A 115 26.15 12.67 -25.43
C SER A 115 25.96 12.68 -23.91
N ASN A 116 25.37 11.62 -23.34
CA ASN A 116 25.12 11.51 -21.90
C ASN A 116 25.30 10.05 -21.43
N PRO A 117 26.32 9.75 -20.59
CA PRO A 117 26.62 8.38 -20.18
C PRO A 117 25.48 7.66 -19.43
N VAL A 118 24.68 8.40 -18.64
CA VAL A 118 23.55 7.82 -17.91
C VAL A 118 22.42 7.47 -18.87
N ALA A 119 22.09 8.37 -19.80
CA ALA A 119 21.11 8.09 -20.85
C ALA A 119 21.53 6.90 -21.70
N ASP A 120 22.80 6.81 -22.09
CA ASP A 120 23.32 5.70 -22.90
C ASP A 120 23.27 4.36 -22.17
N THR A 121 23.54 4.35 -20.86
CA THR A 121 23.37 3.16 -20.02
C THR A 121 21.91 2.71 -19.96
N ILE A 122 20.97 3.66 -19.89
CA ILE A 122 19.53 3.34 -19.92
C ILE A 122 19.13 2.81 -21.30
N ARG A 123 19.60 3.39 -22.41
CA ARG A 123 19.32 2.90 -23.77
C ARG A 123 19.72 1.43 -23.97
N GLN A 124 20.89 1.04 -23.47
CA GLN A 124 21.41 -0.32 -23.63
C GLN A 124 20.48 -1.42 -23.10
N ARG A 125 19.60 -1.10 -22.14
CA ARG A 125 18.63 -2.07 -21.61
C ARG A 125 17.25 -2.01 -22.26
N ARG A 126 16.99 -1.03 -23.12
CA ARG A 126 15.69 -0.82 -23.76
C ARG A 126 15.65 -1.56 -25.08
N ALA A 127 14.53 -2.26 -25.34
CA ALA A 127 14.28 -2.79 -26.66
C ALA A 127 14.30 -1.64 -27.68
N GLY A 128 15.12 -1.75 -28.73
CA GLY A 128 15.28 -0.71 -29.74
C GLY A 128 16.21 0.45 -29.37
N GLY A 129 16.77 0.48 -28.15
CA GLY A 129 17.74 1.51 -27.76
C GLY A 129 17.15 2.90 -27.51
N GLU A 130 15.82 3.01 -27.40
CA GLU A 130 15.12 4.28 -27.20
C GLU A 130 14.78 4.53 -25.73
N LEU A 131 14.86 5.78 -25.29
CA LEU A 131 14.49 6.17 -23.93
C LEU A 131 12.97 6.24 -23.78
N LEU A 132 12.41 5.60 -22.75
CA LEU A 132 11.01 5.79 -22.41
C LEU A 132 10.76 7.20 -21.90
N GLU A 133 9.50 7.65 -21.98
CA GLU A 133 9.06 8.93 -21.40
C GLU A 133 9.47 9.10 -19.93
N LEU A 134 9.34 8.06 -19.10
CA LEU A 134 9.81 8.10 -17.72
C LEU A 134 11.33 8.28 -17.62
N ASP A 135 12.10 7.62 -18.49
CA ASP A 135 13.57 7.76 -18.49
C ASP A 135 13.95 9.22 -18.79
N GLN A 136 13.30 9.81 -19.78
CA GLN A 136 13.51 11.21 -20.19
C GLN A 136 13.15 12.20 -19.08
N VAL A 137 12.11 11.93 -18.31
CA VAL A 137 11.74 12.75 -17.15
C VAL A 137 12.75 12.59 -16.01
N LEU A 138 13.16 11.37 -15.70
CA LEU A 138 14.11 11.11 -14.61
C LEU A 138 15.51 11.69 -14.90
N LEU A 139 15.90 11.80 -16.17
CA LEU A 139 17.18 12.38 -16.60
C LEU A 139 17.37 13.85 -16.17
N ASN A 140 16.31 14.56 -15.74
CA ASN A 140 16.45 15.85 -15.06
C ASN A 140 17.30 15.74 -13.77
N SER A 141 17.45 14.53 -13.22
CA SER A 141 18.36 14.21 -12.15
C SER A 141 19.08 12.89 -12.45
N GLU A 142 20.21 12.95 -13.14
CA GLU A 142 21.03 11.79 -13.52
C GLU A 142 21.30 10.79 -12.38
N PRO A 143 21.64 11.20 -11.13
CA PRO A 143 21.81 10.25 -10.03
C PRO A 143 20.53 9.45 -9.72
N ILE A 144 19.37 10.09 -9.83
CA ILE A 144 18.06 9.47 -9.62
C ILE A 144 17.71 8.56 -10.79
N ALA A 145 17.95 9.00 -12.03
CA ALA A 145 17.74 8.15 -13.21
C ALA A 145 18.56 6.86 -13.13
N SER A 146 19.84 6.95 -12.76
CA SER A 146 20.72 5.79 -12.59
C SER A 146 20.26 4.86 -11.45
N ALA A 147 19.92 5.40 -10.28
CA ALA A 147 19.44 4.60 -9.15
C ALA A 147 18.09 3.93 -9.45
N TRP A 148 17.16 4.68 -10.04
CA TRP A 148 15.87 4.17 -10.48
C TRP A 148 16.02 3.03 -11.48
N ASN A 149 16.92 3.19 -12.46
CA ASN A 149 17.23 2.17 -13.46
C ASN A 149 17.64 0.85 -12.79
N GLN A 150 18.51 0.90 -11.78
CA GLN A 150 18.95 -0.27 -11.03
C GLN A 150 17.82 -0.89 -10.18
N LEU A 151 17.04 -0.05 -9.49
CA LEU A 151 15.92 -0.49 -8.67
C LEU A 151 14.85 -1.18 -9.52
N SER A 152 14.37 -0.53 -10.59
CA SER A 152 13.35 -1.11 -11.47
C SER A 152 13.84 -2.40 -12.14
N GLY A 153 15.12 -2.49 -12.50
CA GLY A 153 15.70 -3.72 -13.05
C GLY A 153 15.68 -4.87 -12.04
N THR A 154 15.90 -4.58 -10.76
CA THR A 154 15.81 -5.56 -9.68
C THR A 154 14.37 -6.01 -9.48
N LEU A 155 13.44 -5.07 -9.29
CA LEU A 155 12.02 -5.36 -9.04
C LEU A 155 11.32 -6.09 -10.19
N ARG A 156 11.81 -5.96 -11.44
CA ARG A 156 11.20 -6.61 -12.62
C ARG A 156 11.79 -7.97 -12.99
N GLY A 157 12.98 -8.33 -12.50
CA GLY A 157 13.69 -9.50 -13.01
C GLY A 157 14.56 -10.24 -12.00
N LYS A 158 14.66 -9.77 -10.76
CA LYS A 158 15.47 -10.37 -9.70
C LYS A 158 14.66 -10.49 -8.41
N THR A 159 13.47 -11.07 -8.54
CA THR A 159 12.50 -11.22 -7.45
C THR A 159 11.99 -12.65 -7.35
N LYS A 160 11.62 -13.10 -6.16
CA LYS A 160 10.88 -14.35 -5.95
C LYS A 160 9.38 -14.22 -6.19
N LEU A 161 8.84 -13.00 -6.16
CA LEU A 161 7.43 -12.76 -6.41
C LEU A 161 7.06 -13.18 -7.85
N PRO A 162 6.05 -14.06 -8.03
CA PRO A 162 5.56 -14.48 -9.33
C PRO A 162 5.25 -13.32 -10.27
N ALA A 163 5.52 -13.50 -11.56
CA ALA A 163 5.39 -12.43 -12.55
C ALA A 163 3.97 -11.86 -12.63
N ASP A 164 2.95 -12.70 -12.56
CA ASP A 164 1.55 -12.29 -12.57
C ASP A 164 1.19 -11.42 -11.35
N LEU A 165 1.70 -11.76 -10.16
CA LEU A 165 1.52 -10.97 -8.95
C LEU A 165 2.27 -9.63 -9.03
N ARG A 166 3.48 -9.59 -9.60
CA ARG A 166 4.22 -8.34 -9.82
C ARG A 166 3.44 -7.38 -10.70
N GLU A 167 2.99 -7.84 -11.86
CA GLU A 167 2.25 -7.00 -12.79
C GLU A 167 0.88 -6.61 -12.24
N LEU A 168 0.20 -7.50 -11.50
CA LEU A 168 -1.05 -7.18 -10.80
C LEU A 168 -0.87 -6.03 -9.81
N LEU A 169 0.17 -6.06 -8.97
CA LEU A 169 0.44 -4.99 -7.99
C LEU A 169 0.68 -3.64 -8.69
N ILE A 170 1.43 -3.64 -9.78
CA ILE A 170 1.73 -2.44 -10.57
C ILE A 170 0.45 -1.90 -11.23
N LEU A 171 -0.28 -2.75 -11.96
CA LEU A 171 -1.50 -2.40 -12.66
C LEU A 171 -2.59 -1.90 -11.71
N ARG A 172 -2.73 -2.54 -10.53
CA ARG A 172 -3.69 -2.08 -9.52
C ARG A 172 -3.32 -0.71 -8.99
N THR A 173 -2.04 -0.48 -8.69
CA THR A 173 -1.53 0.82 -8.24
C THR A 173 -1.79 1.90 -9.31
N ALA A 174 -1.54 1.58 -10.58
CA ALA A 174 -1.79 2.47 -11.70
C ALA A 174 -3.28 2.84 -11.84
N ALA A 175 -4.18 1.84 -11.79
CA ALA A 175 -5.62 2.05 -11.85
C ALA A 175 -6.13 2.94 -10.71
N LEU A 176 -5.68 2.68 -9.49
CA LEU A 176 -6.03 3.48 -8.32
C LEU A 176 -5.54 4.93 -8.43
N ASN A 177 -4.37 5.16 -9.03
CA ASN A 177 -3.77 6.48 -9.15
C ASN A 177 -4.20 7.25 -10.42
N GLY A 178 -4.95 6.63 -11.34
CA GLY A 178 -5.23 7.21 -12.65
C GLY A 178 -3.97 7.35 -13.52
N ALA A 179 -2.95 6.52 -13.28
CA ALA A 179 -1.66 6.59 -13.95
C ALA A 179 -1.70 5.86 -15.30
N THR A 180 -2.26 6.53 -16.31
CA THR A 180 -2.40 5.98 -17.68
C THR A 180 -1.07 5.46 -18.24
N TYR A 181 0.02 6.23 -18.08
CA TYR A 181 1.33 5.82 -18.57
C TYR A 181 1.74 4.46 -18.00
N GLU A 182 1.62 4.29 -16.68
CA GLU A 182 2.01 3.06 -16.01
C GLU A 182 1.11 1.89 -16.43
N TRP A 183 -0.20 2.10 -16.55
CA TRP A 183 -1.11 1.09 -17.07
C TRP A 183 -0.71 0.61 -18.47
N VAL A 184 -0.49 1.55 -19.40
CA VAL A 184 -0.16 1.23 -20.81
C VAL A 184 1.16 0.47 -20.92
N GLN A 185 2.15 0.79 -20.07
CA GLN A 185 3.44 0.10 -20.09
C GLN A 185 3.36 -1.31 -19.49
N HIS A 186 2.45 -1.55 -18.55
CA HIS A 186 2.39 -2.79 -17.78
C HIS A 186 1.28 -3.75 -18.22
N GLU A 187 0.27 -3.29 -18.96
CA GLU A 187 -0.78 -4.17 -19.48
C GLU A 187 -0.23 -5.28 -20.40
N PRO A 188 0.66 -5.01 -21.37
CA PRO A 188 1.27 -6.06 -22.19
C PRO A 188 2.11 -7.05 -21.40
N GLU A 189 2.84 -6.57 -20.39
CA GLU A 189 3.67 -7.39 -19.49
C GLU A 189 2.78 -8.27 -18.60
N GLY A 190 1.67 -7.73 -18.10
CA GLY A 190 0.65 -8.47 -17.36
C GLY A 190 0.07 -9.62 -18.19
N LEU A 191 -0.30 -9.36 -19.44
CA LEU A 191 -0.76 -10.40 -20.36
C LEU A 191 0.33 -11.46 -20.60
N ALA A 192 1.58 -11.04 -20.82
CA ALA A 192 2.71 -11.95 -21.04
C ALA A 192 3.01 -12.81 -19.80
N SER A 193 2.71 -12.31 -18.60
CA SER A 193 2.86 -13.02 -17.33
C SER A 193 1.74 -14.01 -17.00
N GLY A 194 0.70 -14.09 -17.84
CA GLY A 194 -0.43 -15.01 -17.67
C GLY A 194 -1.71 -14.36 -17.14
N LEU A 195 -1.75 -13.04 -16.96
CA LEU A 195 -3.01 -12.34 -16.68
C LEU A 195 -3.92 -12.40 -17.92
N THR A 196 -5.23 -12.53 -17.70
CA THR A 196 -6.23 -12.54 -18.77
C THR A 196 -6.91 -11.19 -18.89
N PRO A 197 -7.61 -10.89 -20.01
CA PRO A 197 -8.44 -9.69 -20.11
C PRO A 197 -9.46 -9.56 -18.97
N SER A 198 -9.97 -10.68 -18.45
CA SER A 198 -10.88 -10.70 -17.29
C SER A 198 -10.17 -10.29 -15.99
N HIS A 199 -8.93 -10.74 -15.78
CA HIS A 199 -8.09 -10.25 -14.67
C HIS A 199 -7.89 -8.74 -14.76
N LEU A 200 -7.46 -8.24 -15.94
CA LEU A 200 -7.20 -6.81 -16.15
C LEU A 200 -8.45 -5.95 -15.88
N GLN A 201 -9.60 -6.37 -16.41
CA GLN A 201 -10.88 -5.70 -16.15
C GLN A 201 -11.23 -5.67 -14.66
N THR A 202 -10.98 -6.76 -13.94
CA THR A 202 -11.21 -6.85 -12.50
C THR A 202 -10.24 -5.95 -11.72
N ILE A 203 -8.95 -5.98 -12.06
CA ILE A 203 -7.90 -5.15 -11.45
C ILE A 203 -8.20 -3.66 -11.66
N HIS A 204 -8.70 -3.27 -12.83
CA HIS A 204 -9.00 -1.89 -13.15
C HIS A 204 -10.26 -1.37 -12.45
N SER A 205 -11.37 -2.10 -12.56
CA SER A 205 -12.70 -1.56 -12.24
C SER A 205 -13.24 -1.91 -10.85
N THR A 206 -12.58 -2.83 -10.12
CA THR A 206 -13.01 -3.16 -8.76
C THR A 206 -12.83 -1.94 -7.83
N PRO A 207 -13.86 -1.51 -7.08
CA PRO A 207 -13.70 -0.44 -6.09
C PRO A 207 -12.60 -0.75 -5.08
N ALA A 208 -11.86 0.28 -4.64
CA ALA A 208 -10.82 0.12 -3.64
C ALA A 208 -11.38 -0.48 -2.34
N PHE A 209 -10.58 -1.35 -1.71
CA PHE A 209 -10.89 -2.05 -0.46
C PHE A 209 -12.00 -3.09 -0.54
N LEU A 210 -12.55 -3.37 -1.74
CA LEU A 210 -13.50 -4.45 -1.90
C LEU A 210 -12.78 -5.78 -1.74
N ARG A 211 -13.15 -6.52 -0.70
CA ARG A 211 -12.62 -7.86 -0.47
C ARG A 211 -13.38 -8.88 -1.31
N LEU A 212 -12.77 -9.29 -2.42
CA LEU A 212 -13.26 -10.44 -3.18
C LEU A 212 -13.06 -11.70 -2.34
N GLN A 213 -14.16 -12.43 -2.11
CA GLN A 213 -14.12 -13.63 -1.29
C GLN A 213 -13.47 -14.78 -2.10
N PRO A 214 -12.65 -15.65 -1.48
CA PRO A 214 -12.05 -16.78 -2.18
C PRO A 214 -13.07 -17.73 -2.84
N THR A 215 -14.30 -17.74 -2.32
CA THR A 215 -15.42 -18.56 -2.82
C THR A 215 -16.28 -17.86 -3.86
N ASP A 216 -15.92 -16.64 -4.26
CA ASP A 216 -16.64 -15.92 -5.30
C ASP A 216 -16.26 -16.52 -6.65
N GLU A 217 -17.03 -17.52 -7.09
CA GLU A 217 -16.85 -18.18 -8.39
C GLU A 217 -16.97 -17.21 -9.58
N SER A 218 -17.49 -15.99 -9.36
CA SER A 218 -17.56 -14.97 -10.40
C SER A 218 -16.27 -14.16 -10.55
N SER A 219 -15.37 -14.20 -9.55
CA SER A 219 -14.07 -13.54 -9.63
C SER A 219 -13.11 -14.35 -10.48
N PRO A 220 -12.48 -13.76 -11.50
CA PRO A 220 -11.47 -14.46 -12.27
C PRO A 220 -10.14 -14.57 -11.50
N LEU A 221 -9.94 -13.78 -10.43
CA LEU A 221 -8.71 -13.75 -9.65
C LEU A 221 -8.63 -14.92 -8.66
N THR A 222 -7.47 -15.55 -8.57
CA THR A 222 -7.17 -16.53 -7.51
C THR A 222 -7.19 -15.88 -6.12
N PRO A 223 -7.24 -16.67 -5.02
CA PRO A 223 -7.19 -16.12 -3.66
C PRO A 223 -5.93 -15.28 -3.39
N VAL A 224 -4.76 -15.71 -3.87
CA VAL A 224 -3.51 -14.95 -3.71
C VAL A 224 -3.53 -13.64 -4.52
N GLN A 225 -4.05 -13.66 -5.75
CA GLN A 225 -4.20 -12.46 -6.59
C GLN A 225 -5.20 -11.46 -5.97
N SER A 226 -6.32 -11.96 -5.44
CA SER A 226 -7.31 -11.13 -4.74
C SER A 226 -6.72 -10.49 -3.48
N SER A 227 -5.91 -11.23 -2.73
CA SER A 227 -5.22 -10.71 -1.54
C SER A 227 -4.13 -9.70 -1.90
N ALA A 228 -3.37 -9.94 -2.98
CA ALA A 228 -2.37 -9.00 -3.49
C ALA A 228 -3.04 -7.67 -3.94
N MET A 229 -4.18 -7.76 -4.61
CA MET A 229 -4.97 -6.58 -5.00
C MET A 229 -5.40 -5.75 -3.78
N LEU A 230 -5.92 -6.41 -2.74
CA LEU A 230 -6.31 -5.72 -1.51
C LEU A 230 -5.11 -5.12 -0.78
N PHE A 231 -3.97 -5.82 -0.75
CA PHE A 231 -2.71 -5.27 -0.21
C PHE A 231 -2.29 -3.99 -0.93
N ALA A 232 -2.33 -3.98 -2.27
CA ALA A 232 -2.03 -2.79 -3.08
C ALA A 232 -3.01 -1.64 -2.80
N ASP A 233 -4.30 -1.92 -2.58
CA ASP A 233 -5.30 -0.90 -2.23
C ASP A 233 -4.93 -0.16 -0.94
N TRP A 234 -4.61 -0.90 0.12
CA TRP A 234 -4.22 -0.33 1.41
C TRP A 234 -2.90 0.44 1.33
N MET A 235 -1.89 -0.14 0.68
CA MET A 235 -0.61 0.54 0.44
C MET A 235 -0.78 1.85 -0.34
N THR A 236 -1.65 1.87 -1.35
CA THR A 236 -1.80 3.00 -2.27
C THR A 236 -2.70 4.11 -1.73
N LYS A 237 -3.85 3.75 -1.13
CA LYS A 237 -4.88 4.72 -0.73
C LYS A 237 -4.86 5.09 0.75
N ASN A 238 -4.26 4.25 1.60
CA ASN A 238 -4.27 4.48 3.04
C ASN A 238 -2.86 4.49 3.68
N VAL A 239 -1.83 4.03 2.96
CA VAL A 239 -0.42 3.87 3.39
C VAL A 239 -0.24 2.87 4.54
N TYR A 240 -1.06 2.96 5.58
CA TYR A 240 -1.18 1.98 6.63
C TYR A 240 -1.91 0.74 6.13
N VAL A 241 -1.21 -0.40 6.14
CA VAL A 241 -1.76 -1.72 5.84
C VAL A 241 -2.21 -2.39 7.15
N PRO A 242 -3.51 -2.68 7.32
CA PRO A 242 -3.99 -3.39 8.50
C PRO A 242 -3.31 -4.76 8.64
N LYS A 243 -2.98 -5.16 9.88
CA LYS A 243 -2.29 -6.42 10.16
C LYS A 243 -2.98 -7.62 9.50
N VAL A 244 -4.31 -7.68 9.55
CA VAL A 244 -5.09 -8.76 8.91
C VAL A 244 -4.86 -8.82 7.40
N VAL A 245 -4.77 -7.69 6.71
CA VAL A 245 -4.51 -7.65 5.26
C VAL A 245 -3.09 -8.12 4.94
N TYR A 246 -2.12 -7.70 5.76
CA TYR A 246 -0.73 -8.12 5.63
C TYR A 246 -0.57 -9.63 5.88
N ASP A 247 -1.11 -10.12 6.99
CA ASP A 247 -1.05 -11.53 7.39
C ASP A 247 -1.73 -12.43 6.36
N ASP A 248 -2.90 -12.04 5.86
CA ASP A 248 -3.64 -12.83 4.87
C ASP A 248 -2.86 -12.93 3.55
N PHE A 249 -2.28 -11.82 3.06
CA PHE A 249 -1.46 -11.86 1.85
C PHE A 249 -0.21 -12.72 2.05
N ARG A 250 0.47 -12.56 3.19
CA ARG A 250 1.62 -13.39 3.56
C ARG A 250 1.26 -14.88 3.61
N GLN A 251 0.10 -15.22 4.17
CA GLN A 251 -0.37 -16.60 4.24
C GLN A 251 -0.64 -17.18 2.85
N PHE A 252 -1.26 -16.42 1.95
CA PHE A 252 -1.48 -16.88 0.58
C PHE A 252 -0.18 -17.04 -0.20
N LEU A 253 0.82 -16.17 0.01
CA LEU A 253 2.15 -16.30 -0.60
C LEU A 253 2.88 -17.56 -0.15
N ALA A 254 2.72 -17.98 1.10
CA ALA A 254 3.30 -19.24 1.59
C ALA A 254 2.75 -20.48 0.86
N GLY A 255 1.55 -20.39 0.29
CA GLY A 255 0.94 -21.44 -0.52
C GLY A 255 1.33 -21.43 -2.00
N VAL A 256 2.16 -20.48 -2.44
CA VAL A 256 2.62 -20.40 -3.83
C VAL A 256 3.82 -21.32 -4.04
N SER A 257 3.68 -22.29 -4.94
CA SER A 257 4.81 -23.06 -5.45
C SER A 257 5.63 -22.21 -6.41
N VAL A 258 6.92 -22.03 -6.14
CA VAL A 258 7.83 -21.36 -7.09
C VAL A 258 8.37 -22.41 -8.05
N GLU A 259 8.08 -22.26 -9.35
CA GLU A 259 8.70 -23.09 -10.38
C GLU A 259 10.21 -22.79 -10.44
N GLY A 260 11.03 -23.84 -10.30
CA GLY A 260 12.50 -23.76 -10.44
C GLY A 260 13.30 -23.98 -9.14
N GLY A 261 12.66 -24.31 -8.02
CA GLY A 261 13.36 -24.82 -6.84
C GLY A 261 13.73 -26.29 -7.02
N ASP A 262 15.00 -26.63 -6.80
CA ASP A 262 15.49 -28.00 -6.79
C ASP A 262 14.63 -28.81 -5.81
N GLY A 263 13.91 -29.78 -6.36
CA GLY A 263 12.73 -30.36 -5.74
C GLY A 263 13.00 -30.96 -4.37
N ASP A 264 12.34 -30.38 -3.38
CA ASP A 264 11.64 -31.09 -2.33
C ASP A 264 10.26 -30.39 -2.22
N GLY A 265 9.19 -31.15 -2.04
CA GLY A 265 7.81 -30.64 -2.11
C GLY A 265 7.39 -29.78 -0.90
N ASP A 266 8.34 -29.15 -0.21
CA ASP A 266 8.10 -28.18 0.84
C ASP A 266 7.89 -26.79 0.21
N GLY A 267 6.77 -26.15 0.54
CA GLY A 267 6.55 -24.75 0.15
C GLY A 267 7.73 -23.88 0.59
N LEU A 268 7.86 -22.70 -0.03
CA LEU A 268 8.92 -21.75 0.33
C LEU A 268 9.02 -21.62 1.86
N GLY A 269 10.19 -21.91 2.43
CA GLY A 269 10.43 -21.67 3.86
C GLY A 269 10.09 -20.22 4.24
N GLU A 270 9.84 -19.96 5.53
CA GLU A 270 9.38 -18.65 6.02
C GLU A 270 10.22 -17.45 5.50
N GLU A 271 11.53 -17.65 5.31
CA GLU A 271 12.45 -16.65 4.74
C GLU A 271 12.09 -16.24 3.29
N GLY A 272 11.62 -17.18 2.46
CA GLY A 272 11.22 -16.89 1.08
C GLY A 272 9.92 -16.10 0.99
N VAL A 273 9.01 -16.29 1.95
CA VAL A 273 7.75 -15.55 2.03
C VAL A 273 8.00 -14.11 2.47
N ASP A 274 8.89 -13.91 3.45
CA ASP A 274 9.25 -12.56 3.91
C ASP A 274 9.97 -11.77 2.81
N GLU A 275 10.83 -12.42 2.01
CA GLU A 275 11.45 -11.81 0.84
C GLU A 275 10.40 -11.32 -0.18
N MET A 276 9.41 -12.16 -0.51
CA MET A 276 8.31 -11.75 -1.40
C MET A 276 7.45 -10.61 -0.83
N MET A 277 7.25 -10.56 0.49
CA MET A 277 6.55 -9.43 1.11
C MET A 277 7.34 -8.12 0.99
N VAL A 278 8.67 -8.17 1.12
CA VAL A 278 9.56 -7.02 0.88
C VAL A 278 9.47 -6.58 -0.58
N GLU A 279 9.54 -7.51 -1.52
CA GLU A 279 9.44 -7.24 -2.95
C GLU A 279 8.09 -6.61 -3.33
N ALA A 280 6.97 -7.18 -2.84
CA ALA A 280 5.64 -6.64 -3.08
C ALA A 280 5.49 -5.22 -2.53
N THR A 281 6.01 -4.97 -1.32
CA THR A 281 6.01 -3.64 -0.70
C THR A 281 6.83 -2.64 -1.53
N ALA A 282 8.03 -3.04 -1.96
CA ALA A 282 8.91 -2.22 -2.77
C ALA A 282 8.32 -1.92 -4.16
N LEU A 283 7.64 -2.89 -4.78
CA LEU A 283 6.95 -2.73 -6.05
C LEU A 283 5.84 -1.67 -5.96
N VAL A 284 4.91 -1.82 -5.03
CA VAL A 284 3.81 -0.85 -4.86
C VAL A 284 4.37 0.54 -4.53
N GLY A 285 5.37 0.62 -3.66
CA GLY A 285 6.03 1.88 -3.32
C GLY A 285 6.73 2.53 -4.51
N ALA A 286 7.44 1.76 -5.32
CA ALA A 286 8.12 2.24 -6.52
C ALA A 286 7.13 2.75 -7.57
N SER A 287 6.03 2.04 -7.82
CA SER A 287 4.97 2.42 -8.76
C SER A 287 4.39 3.83 -8.51
N LEU A 288 4.52 4.37 -7.30
CA LEU A 288 4.08 5.74 -7.03
C LEU A 288 4.93 6.82 -7.72
N VAL A 289 6.17 6.52 -8.12
CA VAL A 289 7.06 7.46 -8.83
C VAL A 289 6.58 7.74 -10.25
N PRO A 290 6.42 6.73 -11.16
CA PRO A 290 5.87 6.98 -12.48
C PRO A 290 4.49 7.62 -12.39
N SER A 291 3.60 7.10 -11.53
CA SER A 291 2.27 7.66 -11.27
C SER A 291 2.25 9.17 -10.95
N ARG A 292 3.36 9.77 -10.46
CA ARG A 292 3.44 11.19 -10.12
C ARG A 292 4.24 12.04 -11.12
N LEU A 293 5.15 11.41 -11.87
CA LEU A 293 6.03 12.11 -12.80
C LEU A 293 5.45 12.15 -14.21
N THR A 294 4.87 11.05 -14.67
CA THR A 294 4.14 10.99 -15.93
C THR A 294 2.67 11.22 -15.57
N GLY A 295 2.13 12.38 -15.92
CA GLY A 295 0.78 12.80 -15.49
C GLY A 295 -0.32 11.88 -16.04
N HIS A 296 -1.58 12.30 -15.85
CA HIS A 296 -2.73 11.68 -16.49
C HIS A 296 -2.63 11.89 -18.02
N SER A 297 -1.82 11.06 -18.69
CA SER A 297 -1.53 11.22 -20.12
C SER A 297 -2.67 10.72 -21.02
N ALA A 298 -3.84 10.36 -20.47
CA ALA A 298 -5.06 10.20 -21.27
C ALA A 298 -5.93 11.45 -21.15
N PRO A 299 -6.52 11.95 -22.25
CA PRO A 299 -7.71 12.79 -22.13
C PRO A 299 -8.78 11.94 -21.45
N THR A 300 -9.07 12.22 -20.18
CA THR A 300 -10.27 11.71 -19.52
C THR A 300 -11.46 12.34 -20.22
N ASP A 301 -12.37 11.53 -20.77
CA ASP A 301 -13.69 12.02 -21.13
C ASP A 301 -14.39 12.43 -19.81
N GLU A 302 -14.56 13.74 -19.62
CA GLU A 302 -15.13 14.35 -18.42
C GLU A 302 -16.56 13.87 -18.11
N THR A 303 -17.23 13.20 -19.07
CA THR A 303 -18.60 12.72 -18.87
C THR A 303 -18.73 11.30 -18.29
N THR A 304 -17.68 10.47 -18.35
CA THR A 304 -17.79 9.05 -17.92
C THR A 304 -16.90 8.66 -16.74
N GLY A 305 -15.86 9.44 -16.41
CA GLY A 305 -14.92 9.10 -15.35
C GLY A 305 -14.15 7.79 -15.58
N ILE A 306 -14.28 7.21 -16.78
CA ILE A 306 -13.61 5.98 -17.22
C ILE A 306 -12.53 6.43 -18.20
N CYS A 307 -11.26 6.08 -17.94
CA CYS A 307 -10.23 6.10 -18.98
C CYS A 307 -10.72 5.21 -20.11
N THR A 308 -11.17 5.79 -21.23
CA THR A 308 -11.85 5.03 -22.28
C THR A 308 -10.85 4.04 -22.89
N PRO A 309 -11.07 2.71 -22.79
CA PRO A 309 -10.22 1.71 -23.43
C PRO A 309 -10.35 1.69 -24.97
N ALA A 310 -11.08 2.64 -25.55
CA ALA A 310 -11.51 2.63 -26.94
C ALA A 310 -10.37 2.86 -27.95
N LYS A 311 -9.13 3.16 -27.51
CA LYS A 311 -7.94 3.11 -28.37
C LYS A 311 -7.03 1.91 -28.11
N ILE A 312 -7.30 1.11 -27.08
CA ILE A 312 -6.44 -0.01 -26.64
C ILE A 312 -6.83 -1.33 -27.36
N LEU A 313 -8.01 -1.43 -27.97
CA LEU A 313 -8.44 -2.62 -28.72
C LEU A 313 -8.20 -2.56 -30.25
N MET A 314 -7.50 -1.54 -30.78
CA MET A 314 -7.19 -1.45 -32.22
C MET A 314 -5.74 -1.05 -32.48
N THR A 315 -4.80 -1.96 -32.23
CA THR A 315 -3.46 -1.87 -32.88
C THR A 315 -2.80 -3.23 -33.16
N ASN A 316 -3.54 -4.34 -33.08
CA ASN A 316 -3.10 -5.65 -33.59
C ASN A 316 -3.81 -6.06 -34.89
N ALA A 317 -4.24 -5.08 -35.67
CA ALA A 317 -4.55 -5.27 -37.08
C ALA A 317 -3.90 -4.12 -37.84
N ILE A 318 -2.65 -4.32 -38.26
CA ILE A 318 -2.05 -3.90 -39.55
C ILE A 318 -0.55 -4.25 -39.49
N ASN A 319 -0.18 -5.16 -40.38
CA ASN A 319 1.14 -5.67 -40.80
C ASN A 319 1.85 -6.69 -39.91
#